data_AF-A0A260X769-F1
#
_entry.id   AF-A0A260X769-F1
#
_cell.length_a   1.000
_cell.length_b   1.000
_cell.length_c   1.000
_cell.angle_alpha   90.00
_cell.angle_beta   90.00
_cell.angle_gamma   90.00
#
_symmetry.space_group_name_H-M   'P 1'
#
loop_
_entity.id
_entity.type
_entity.pdbx_description
1 polymer ?
#
loop_
_entity_poly.entity_id
_entity_poly.type
_entity_poly.pdbx_seq_one_letter_code
_entity_poly.pdbx_strand_id
1 'polypeptide(L)'
;MASKKTPAGLAAAGAKLWKSVVDEYELDEHESALLLEAARTVDQLNLLQDAVTAEGVVIDSPQGAKAHPALVEARQQRITLARIISALRLPDEETGKKPQQRSGTRKLYTIRPGA
;
A
#
# COMPACT_ATOMS: atom_id res chain seq x y z
N MET A 1 24.24 1.59 8.79
CA MET A 1 22.80 1.86 8.67
C MET A 1 22.06 0.98 9.68
N ALA A 2 21.29 1.55 10.60
CA ALA A 2 20.49 0.74 11.53
C ALA A 2 19.24 0.24 10.80
N SER A 3 19.24 -1.02 10.35
CA SER A 3 18.09 -1.62 9.67
C SER A 3 16.86 -1.63 10.60
N LYS A 4 15.74 -1.04 10.16
CA LYS A 4 14.49 -1.02 10.91
C LYS A 4 13.92 -2.44 10.99
N LYS A 5 13.79 -2.96 12.21
CA LYS A 5 13.20 -4.30 12.47
C LYS A 5 11.82 -4.40 11.82
N THR A 6 11.57 -5.51 11.13
CA THR A 6 10.26 -5.82 10.54
C THR A 6 9.16 -5.83 11.61
N PRO A 7 8.06 -5.09 11.42
CA PRO A 7 6.91 -5.11 12.31
C PRO A 7 6.29 -6.51 12.44
N ALA A 8 5.78 -6.81 13.63
CA ALA A 8 5.08 -8.06 13.87
C ALA A 8 3.74 -8.11 13.12
N GLY A 9 3.30 -9.32 12.77
CA GLY A 9 1.98 -9.56 12.16
C GLY A 9 1.94 -9.38 10.63
N LEU A 10 3.07 -9.10 9.99
CA LEU A 10 3.18 -9.18 8.52
C LEU A 10 3.33 -10.64 8.07
N ALA A 11 2.69 -11.00 6.96
CA ALA A 11 2.94 -12.26 6.27
C ALA A 11 4.14 -12.12 5.33
N ALA A 12 4.47 -13.20 4.62
CA ALA A 12 5.72 -13.30 3.87
C ALA A 12 5.90 -12.19 2.82
N ALA A 13 4.83 -11.79 2.13
CA ALA A 13 4.92 -10.80 1.05
C ALA A 13 5.05 -9.36 1.58
N GLY A 14 4.27 -8.99 2.59
CA GLY A 14 4.37 -7.72 3.29
C GLY A 14 5.71 -7.57 4.00
N ALA A 15 6.19 -8.62 4.68
CA ALA A 15 7.50 -8.63 5.31
C ALA A 15 8.64 -8.46 4.28
N LYS A 16 8.52 -9.08 3.10
CA LYS A 16 9.47 -8.92 2.00
C LYS A 16 9.49 -7.48 1.48
N LEU A 17 8.32 -6.88 1.23
CA LEU A 17 8.22 -5.48 0.80
C LEU A 17 8.81 -4.53 1.85
N TRP A 18 8.47 -4.75 3.13
CA TRP A 18 9.03 -3.95 4.22
C TRP A 18 10.55 -3.99 4.18
N LYS A 19 11.11 -5.21 4.16
CA LYS A 19 12.55 -5.43 4.19
C LYS A 19 13.24 -4.79 2.99
N SER A 20 12.73 -4.98 1.77
CA SER A 20 13.36 -4.41 0.58
C SER A 20 13.47 -2.89 0.64
N VAL A 21 12.43 -2.21 1.14
CA VAL A 21 12.43 -0.74 1.23
C VAL A 21 13.32 -0.25 2.37
N VAL A 22 13.27 -0.84 3.56
CA VAL A 22 14.11 -0.37 4.69
C VAL A 22 15.59 -0.74 4.56
N ASP A 23 15.93 -1.75 3.75
CA ASP A 23 17.32 -2.11 3.46
C ASP A 23 17.95 -1.13 2.46
N GLU A 24 17.14 -0.47 1.62
CA GLU A 24 17.59 0.44 0.56
C GLU A 24 17.45 1.92 0.94
N TYR A 25 16.40 2.29 1.69
CA TYR A 25 16.06 3.67 2.00
C TYR A 25 16.04 3.94 3.51
N GLU A 26 16.61 5.08 3.92
CA GLU A 26 16.37 5.64 5.24
C GLU A 26 15.00 6.34 5.26
N LEU A 27 14.09 5.84 6.08
CA LEU A 27 12.71 6.32 6.16
C LEU A 27 12.46 7.11 7.45
N ASP A 28 11.76 8.23 7.31
CA ASP A 28 11.16 8.94 8.44
C ASP A 28 10.02 8.10 9.07
N GLU A 29 9.55 8.52 10.25
CA GLU A 29 8.47 7.83 10.96
C GLU A 29 7.18 7.75 10.13
N HIS A 30 6.80 8.85 9.47
CA HIS A 30 5.60 8.90 8.63
C HIS A 30 5.74 8.04 7.36
N GLU A 31 6.92 8.01 6.72
CA GLU A 31 7.21 7.11 5.59
C GLU A 31 7.16 5.64 6.04
N SER A 32 7.65 5.33 7.24
CA SER A 32 7.59 3.98 7.81
C SER A 32 6.15 3.55 8.11
N ALA A 33 5.31 4.45 8.61
CA ALA A 33 3.89 4.19 8.82
C ALA A 33 3.18 3.89 7.49
N LEU A 34 3.47 4.67 6.44
CA LEU A 34 2.94 4.41 5.09
C LEU A 34 3.41 3.07 4.54
N LEU A 35 4.70 2.74 4.69
CA LEU A 35 5.24 1.45 4.26
C LEU A 35 4.58 0.28 4.99
N LEU A 36 4.27 0.43 6.29
CA LEU A 36 3.59 -0.61 7.05
C LEU A 36 2.18 -0.87 6.49
N GLU A 37 1.43 0.18 6.17
CA GLU A 37 0.11 0.04 5.55
C GLU A 37 0.20 -0.54 4.13
N ALA A 38 1.23 -0.20 3.36
CA ALA A 38 1.49 -0.83 2.06
C ALA A 38 1.77 -2.34 2.21
N ALA A 39 2.61 -2.73 3.16
CA ALA A 39 2.94 -4.12 3.45
C ALA A 39 1.69 -4.94 3.85
N ARG A 40 0.85 -4.39 4.74
CA ARG A 40 -0.44 -4.99 5.12
C ARG A 40 -1.38 -5.15 3.92
N THR A 41 -1.45 -4.14 3.06
CA THR A 41 -2.28 -4.18 1.85
C THR A 41 -1.80 -5.27 0.88
N VAL A 42 -0.49 -5.48 0.76
CA VAL A 42 0.08 -6.58 -0.05
C VAL A 42 -0.31 -7.94 0.52
N ASP A 43 -0.22 -8.13 1.85
CA ASP A 43 -0.63 -9.38 2.49
C ASP A 43 -2.12 -9.67 2.27
N GLN A 44 -2.98 -8.66 2.38
CA GLN A 44 -4.42 -8.78 2.10
C GLN A 44 -4.69 -9.14 0.63
N LEU A 45 -3.97 -8.55 -0.31
CA LEU A 45 -4.10 -8.86 -1.73
C LEU A 45 -3.76 -10.31 -2.04
N ASN A 46 -2.76 -10.89 -1.37
CA ASN A 46 -2.43 -12.30 -1.52
C ASN A 46 -3.56 -13.20 -1.00
N LEU A 47 -4.11 -12.91 0.17
CA LEU A 47 -5.25 -13.68 0.70
C LEU A 47 -6.45 -13.64 -0.25
N LEU A 48 -6.75 -12.48 -0.83
CA LEU A 48 -7.84 -12.33 -1.80
C LEU A 48 -7.54 -13.10 -3.10
N GLN A 49 -6.28 -13.07 -3.56
CA GLN A 49 -5.85 -13.81 -4.75
C GLN A 49 -5.91 -15.32 -4.52
N ASP A 50 -5.53 -15.80 -3.35
CA ASP A 50 -5.59 -17.21 -2.98
C ASP A 50 -7.05 -17.69 -2.97
N ALA A 51 -7.98 -16.91 -2.41
CA ALA A 51 -9.41 -17.21 -2.43
C ALA A 51 -9.95 -17.32 -3.87
N VAL A 52 -9.64 -16.34 -4.73
CA VAL A 52 -10.04 -16.37 -6.15
C VAL A 52 -9.41 -17.54 -6.89
N THR A 53 -8.18 -17.92 -6.55
CA THR A 53 -7.48 -19.05 -7.19
C THR A 53 -8.12 -20.38 -6.80
N ALA A 54 -8.56 -20.51 -5.54
CA ALA A 54 -9.21 -21.71 -5.03
C ALA A 54 -10.65 -21.87 -5.52
N GLU A 55 -11.43 -20.78 -5.56
CA GLU A 55 -12.88 -20.81 -5.84
C GLU A 55 -13.21 -20.46 -7.30
N GLY A 56 -12.28 -19.84 -8.03
CA GLY A 56 -12.49 -19.35 -9.39
C GLY A 56 -12.96 -17.89 -9.45
N VAL A 57 -12.84 -17.31 -10.65
CA VAL A 57 -13.20 -15.90 -10.90
C VAL A 57 -14.71 -15.65 -10.99
N VAL A 58 -15.49 -16.71 -11.24
CA VAL A 58 -16.95 -16.70 -11.30
C VAL A 58 -17.43 -17.79 -10.34
N ILE A 59 -18.38 -17.42 -9.48
CA ILE A 59 -19.01 -18.33 -8.51
C ILE A 59 -20.51 -18.43 -8.80
N ASP A 60 -21.08 -19.59 -8.51
CA ASP A 60 -22.51 -19.78 -8.56
C ASP A 60 -23.20 -19.12 -7.37
N SER A 61 -24.34 -18.49 -7.64
CA SER A 61 -25.22 -17.94 -6.60
C SER A 61 -26.67 -18.30 -6.89
N PRO A 62 -27.58 -18.21 -5.91
CA PRO A 62 -28.99 -18.50 -6.16
C PRO A 62 -29.64 -17.64 -7.26
N GLN A 63 -29.03 -16.49 -7.59
CA GLN A 63 -29.47 -15.57 -8.66
C GLN A 63 -28.72 -15.78 -10.00
N GLY A 64 -27.89 -16.81 -10.10
CA GLY A 64 -27.04 -17.11 -11.26
C GLY A 64 -25.55 -16.89 -11.01
N ALA A 65 -24.74 -17.18 -12.02
CA ALA A 65 -23.29 -17.01 -11.99
C ALA A 65 -22.91 -15.52 -11.84
N LYS A 66 -22.00 -15.21 -10.92
CA LYS A 66 -21.51 -13.84 -10.68
C LYS A 66 -20.01 -13.82 -10.44
N ALA A 67 -19.40 -12.64 -10.60
CA ALA A 67 -17.98 -12.46 -10.27
C ALA A 67 -17.73 -12.70 -8.77
N HIS A 68 -16.59 -13.32 -8.47
CA HIS A 68 -16.18 -13.60 -7.09
C HIS A 68 -16.01 -12.29 -6.28
N PRO A 69 -16.62 -12.14 -5.09
CA PRO A 69 -16.55 -10.91 -4.29
C PRO A 69 -15.13 -10.42 -4.00
N ALA A 70 -14.20 -11.34 -3.73
CA ALA A 70 -12.78 -11.03 -3.56
C ALA A 70 -12.12 -10.28 -4.74
N LEU A 71 -12.64 -10.40 -5.98
CA LEU A 71 -12.16 -9.59 -7.11
C LEU A 71 -12.48 -8.11 -6.94
N VAL A 72 -13.64 -7.80 -6.36
CA VAL A 72 -14.06 -6.41 -6.10
C VAL A 72 -13.19 -5.80 -5.02
N GLU A 73 -12.99 -6.52 -3.92
CA GLU A 73 -12.09 -6.10 -2.84
C GLU A 73 -10.65 -5.96 -3.32
N ALA A 74 -10.15 -6.92 -4.11
CA ALA A 74 -8.78 -6.88 -4.64
C ALA A 74 -8.57 -5.66 -5.56
N ARG A 75 -9.58 -5.26 -6.35
CA ARG A 75 -9.52 -4.03 -7.14
C ARG A 75 -9.35 -2.81 -6.23
N GLN A 76 -10.13 -2.73 -5.16
CA GLN A 76 -10.07 -1.61 -4.23
C GLN A 76 -8.71 -1.55 -3.50
N GLN A 77 -8.20 -2.70 -3.05
CA GLN A 77 -6.90 -2.80 -2.40
C GLN A 77 -5.75 -2.42 -3.33
N ARG A 78 -5.80 -2.79 -4.63
CA ARG A 78 -4.79 -2.36 -5.62
C ARG A 78 -4.76 -0.84 -5.78
N ILE A 79 -5.92 -0.19 -5.77
CA ILE A 79 -6.02 1.28 -5.84
C ILE A 79 -5.44 1.91 -4.57
N THR A 80 -5.78 1.38 -3.40
CA THR A 80 -5.24 1.84 -2.11
C THR A 80 -3.73 1.69 -2.07
N LEU A 81 -3.20 0.53 -2.46
CA LEU A 81 -1.76 0.28 -2.54
C LEU A 81 -1.07 1.29 -3.46
N ALA A 82 -1.58 1.51 -4.67
CA ALA A 82 -1.01 2.48 -5.60
C ALA A 82 -0.96 3.90 -5.00
N ARG A 83 -1.99 4.31 -4.24
CA ARG A 83 -2.03 5.59 -3.55
C ARG A 83 -1.01 5.68 -2.42
N ILE A 84 -0.87 4.64 -1.60
CA ILE A 84 0.11 4.60 -0.50
C ILE A 84 1.54 4.62 -1.07
N ILE A 85 1.84 3.80 -2.07
CA ILE A 85 3.16 3.78 -2.73
C ILE A 85 3.48 5.15 -3.34
N SER A 86 2.52 5.79 -4.01
CA SER A 86 2.69 7.14 -4.55
C SER A 86 2.90 8.19 -3.45
N ALA A 87 2.28 8.01 -2.27
CA ALA A 87 2.42 8.91 -1.13
C ALA A 87 3.77 8.74 -0.41
N LEU A 88 4.36 7.55 -0.46
CA LEU A 88 5.68 7.25 0.12
C LEU A 88 6.79 8.06 -0.57
N ARG A 89 6.63 8.36 -1.87
CA ARG A 89 7.54 9.23 -2.64
C ARG A 89 9.01 8.81 -2.52
N LEU A 90 9.26 7.51 -2.60
CA LEU A 90 10.62 7.00 -2.61
C LEU A 90 11.42 7.69 -3.73
N PRO A 91 12.70 8.02 -3.49
CA PRO A 91 13.58 8.53 -4.52
C PRO A 91 13.63 7.56 -5.69
N ASP A 92 13.69 8.10 -6.90
CA ASP A 92 13.97 7.30 -8.10
C ASP A 92 15.39 6.70 -8.01
N GLU A 93 15.53 5.41 -8.27
CA GLU A 93 16.81 4.67 -8.11
C GLU A 93 17.93 5.23 -9.01
N GLU A 94 17.61 5.73 -10.20
CA GLU A 94 18.60 6.20 -11.17
C GLU A 94 19.01 7.66 -10.91
N THR A 95 18.05 8.49 -10.50
CA THR A 95 18.27 9.94 -10.36
C THR A 95 18.40 10.42 -8.92
N GLY A 96 18.04 9.60 -7.92
CA GLY A 96 18.00 9.94 -6.50
C GLY A 96 16.99 11.04 -6.15
N LYS A 97 16.16 11.47 -7.11
CA LYS A 97 15.22 12.59 -6.92
C LYS A 97 13.89 12.05 -6.40
N LYS A 98 13.42 12.62 -5.27
CA LYS A 98 12.06 12.37 -4.80
C LYS A 98 11.04 13.01 -5.74
N PRO A 99 9.95 12.31 -6.12
CA PRO A 99 8.93 12.87 -7.00
C PRO A 99 8.27 14.10 -6.37
N GLN A 100 8.18 15.19 -7.15
CA GLN A 100 7.62 16.47 -6.71
C GLN A 100 6.16 16.32 -6.24
N GLN A 101 5.76 17.09 -5.21
CA GLN A 101 4.35 17.16 -4.83
C GLN A 101 3.54 17.80 -5.96
N ARG A 102 2.88 16.98 -6.80
CA ARG A 102 1.79 17.43 -7.66
C ARG A 102 0.59 17.77 -6.77
N SER A 103 0.67 18.92 -6.11
CA SER A 103 -0.44 19.51 -5.36
C SER A 103 -1.47 20.01 -6.36
N GLY A 104 -2.29 19.10 -6.88
CA GLY A 104 -3.53 19.45 -7.54
C GLY A 104 -4.48 20.06 -6.52
N THR A 105 -4.56 21.39 -6.51
CA THR A 105 -5.56 22.23 -5.84
C THR A 105 -5.25 22.68 -4.38
N ARG A 106 -4.70 23.91 -4.32
CA ARG A 106 -4.68 24.95 -3.27
C ARG A 106 -4.72 24.56 -1.78
N LYS A 107 -3.58 24.77 -1.13
CA LYS A 107 -3.52 25.13 0.30
C LYS A 107 -4.23 26.48 0.53
N LEU A 108 -5.25 26.48 1.38
CA LEU A 108 -5.58 27.64 2.20
C LEU A 108 -5.62 27.16 3.65
N TYR A 109 -4.45 27.07 4.27
CA TYR A 109 -4.37 27.04 5.72
C TYR A 109 -4.46 28.48 6.20
N THR A 110 -5.65 28.90 6.65
CA THR A 110 -5.75 30.08 7.50
C THR A 110 -5.18 29.69 8.86
N ILE A 111 -4.03 30.27 9.18
CA ILE A 111 -3.49 30.28 10.54
C ILE A 111 -4.58 30.90 11.43
N ARG A 112 -5.01 30.19 12.50
CA ARG A 112 -5.86 30.81 13.52
C ARG A 112 -5.04 31.92 14.19
N PRO A 113 -5.45 33.20 14.13
CA PRO A 113 -4.83 34.23 14.95
C PRO A 113 -5.36 34.10 16.38
N GLY A 114 -4.45 33.78 17.31
CA GLY A 114 -4.46 34.16 18.72
C GLY A 114 -5.53 33.58 19.67
N ALA A 115 -5.05 33.01 20.79
CA ALA A 115 -5.30 33.49 22.15
C ALA A 115 -4.26 32.88 23.10
#